data_AF-A0A522C3L6-F1
#
_entry.id   AF-A0A522C3L6-F1
#
_cell.length_a   1.000
_cell.length_b   1.000
_cell.length_c   1.000
_cell.angle_alpha   90.00
_cell.angle_beta   90.00
_cell.angle_gamma   90.00
#
_symmetry.space_group_name_H-M   'P 1'
#
loop_
_entity.id
_entity.type
_entity.pdbx_description
1 polymer ?
#
loop_
_entity_poly.entity_id
_entity_poly.type
_entity_poly.pdbx_seq_one_letter_code
_entity_poly.pdbx_strand_id
1 'polypeptide(L)'
;MAYTTVGIPLAAPERVYQWDTLVLKEHRGHRLGTLVKLACLQRVAEEVPQARVISTWNAAENAPMIRVNDALGARVNGQLVNWQKRLG
;
A
#
# COMPACT_ATOMS: atom_id res chain seq x y z
N MET A 1 12.35 11.64 6.45
CA MET A 1 11.82 10.45 7.13
C MET A 1 10.86 9.73 6.17
N ALA A 2 10.58 8.44 6.40
CA ALA A 2 9.55 7.69 5.68
C ALA A 2 8.80 6.76 6.65
N TYR A 3 7.52 6.50 6.38
CA TYR A 3 6.73 5.51 7.12
C TYR A 3 5.78 4.75 6.19
N THR A 4 5.32 3.60 6.66
CA THR A 4 4.28 2.80 6.00
C THR A 4 3.43 2.08 7.05
N THR A 5 2.17 1.77 6.73
CA THR A 5 1.25 1.07 7.64
C THR A 5 0.49 -0.05 6.94
N VAL A 6 0.17 -1.10 7.69
CA VAL A 6 -0.70 -2.20 7.26
C VAL A 6 -1.85 -2.39 8.25
N GLY A 7 -3.01 -2.80 7.75
CA GLY A 7 -4.17 -3.19 8.54
C GLY A 7 -4.44 -4.68 8.38
N ILE A 8 -4.57 -5.37 9.50
CA ILE A 8 -4.85 -6.81 9.57
C ILE A 8 -6.26 -6.98 10.16
N PRO A 9 -7.26 -7.39 9.38
CA PRO A 9 -8.60 -7.65 9.89
C PRO A 9 -8.59 -8.85 10.85
N LEU A 10 -9.11 -8.67 12.06
CA LEU A 10 -9.14 -9.75 13.07
C LEU A 10 -9.97 -10.96 12.61
N ALA A 11 -11.05 -10.73 11.87
CA ALA A 11 -11.94 -11.79 11.38
C ALA A 11 -11.43 -12.49 10.10
N ALA A 12 -10.43 -11.92 9.42
CA ALA A 12 -9.93 -12.41 8.14
C ALA A 12 -8.43 -12.04 7.95
N PRO A 13 -7.53 -12.55 8.81
CA PRO A 13 -6.11 -12.19 8.78
C PRO A 13 -5.40 -12.65 7.50
N GLU A 14 -6.02 -13.52 6.71
CA GLU A 14 -5.50 -13.93 5.39
C GLU A 14 -5.53 -12.80 4.33
N ARG A 15 -6.27 -11.72 4.61
CA ARG A 15 -6.45 -10.54 3.74
C ARG A 15 -5.94 -9.27 4.44
N VAL A 16 -4.68 -8.92 4.18
CA VAL A 16 -4.03 -7.73 4.74
C VAL A 16 -4.20 -6.54 3.80
N TYR A 17 -4.27 -5.34 4.37
CA TYR A 17 -4.37 -4.09 3.61
C TYR A 17 -3.13 -3.23 3.84
N GLN A 18 -2.41 -2.91 2.78
CA GLN A 18 -1.34 -1.92 2.80
C GLN A 18 -1.96 -0.53 2.67
N TRP A 19 -1.93 0.22 3.76
CA TRP A 19 -2.44 1.59 3.88
C TRP A 19 -1.39 2.62 3.44
N ASP A 20 -1.15 3.63 4.26
CA ASP A 20 -0.35 4.79 3.89
C ASP A 20 1.10 4.42 3.67
N THR A 21 1.74 5.16 2.77
CA THR A 21 3.20 5.19 2.64
C THR A 21 3.60 6.59 2.26
N LEU A 22 4.31 7.26 3.18
CA LEU A 22 4.71 8.65 3.01
C LEU A 22 6.22 8.76 3.11
N VAL A 23 6.79 9.59 2.23
CA VAL A 23 8.18 10.02 2.28
C VAL A 23 8.20 11.54 2.34
N LEU A 24 8.83 12.08 3.39
CA LEU A 24 9.03 13.52 3.52
C LEU A 24 9.77 14.07 2.30
N LYS A 25 9.40 15.27 1.86
CA LYS A 25 9.87 15.84 0.60
C LYS A 25 11.39 15.88 0.51
N GLU A 26 12.04 16.26 1.61
CA GLU A 26 13.49 16.43 1.76
C GLU A 26 14.26 15.09 1.71
N HIS A 27 13.55 13.95 1.77
CA HIS A 27 14.13 12.60 1.74
C HIS A 27 13.70 11.80 0.50
N ARG A 28 13.05 12.43 -0.49
CA ARG A 28 12.67 11.78 -1.75
C ARG A 28 13.93 11.53 -2.61
N GLY A 29 13.84 10.62 -3.57
CA GLY A 29 14.97 10.23 -4.44
C GLY A 29 15.84 9.08 -3.91
N HIS A 30 15.69 8.70 -2.64
CA HIS A 30 16.51 7.65 -1.99
C HIS A 30 15.81 6.29 -1.87
N ARG A 31 14.78 6.03 -2.68
CA ARG A 31 13.99 4.77 -2.69
C ARG A 31 13.35 4.40 -1.34
N LEU A 32 13.25 5.34 -0.40
CA LEU A 32 12.75 5.08 0.96
C LEU A 32 11.35 4.46 0.97
N GLY A 33 10.44 4.88 0.08
CA GLY A 33 9.10 4.30 -0.02
C GLY A 33 9.10 2.81 -0.34
N THR A 34 10.03 2.34 -1.19
CA THR A 34 10.20 0.91 -1.47
C THR A 34 10.79 0.18 -0.28
N LEU A 35 11.81 0.77 0.37
CA LEU A 35 12.50 0.15 1.50
C LEU A 35 11.56 -0.06 2.69
N VAL A 36 10.77 0.95 3.05
CA VAL A 36 9.82 0.81 4.18
C VAL A 36 8.72 -0.20 3.86
N LYS A 37 8.24 -0.25 2.61
CA LYS A 37 7.26 -1.28 2.18
C LYS A 37 7.83 -2.69 2.26
N LEU A 38 9.05 -2.91 1.76
CA LEU A 38 9.72 -4.22 1.86
C LEU A 38 9.87 -4.68 3.31
N ALA A 39 10.38 -3.79 4.18
CA ALA A 39 10.51 -4.10 5.60
C ALA A 39 9.15 -4.42 6.25
N CYS A 40 8.10 -3.70 5.87
CA CYS A 40 6.75 -3.97 6.36
C CYS A 40 6.21 -5.32 5.87
N LEU A 41 6.41 -5.65 4.60
CA LEU A 41 6.00 -6.94 4.02
C LEU A 41 6.73 -8.12 4.66
N GLN A 42 8.03 -7.97 4.96
CA GLN A 42 8.81 -8.97 5.71
C GLN A 42 8.23 -9.20 7.11
N ARG A 43 7.92 -8.13 7.84
CA ARG A 43 7.28 -8.24 9.15
C ARG A 43 5.90 -8.88 9.09
N VAL A 44 5.09 -8.56 8.07
CA VAL A 44 3.78 -9.21 7.88
C VAL A 44 3.96 -10.71 7.66
N ALA A 45 4.94 -11.13 6.86
CA ALA A 45 5.22 -12.55 6.63
C ALA A 45 5.67 -13.29 7.91
N GLU A 46 6.37 -12.60 8.81
CA GLU A 46 6.83 -13.16 10.09
C GLU A 46 5.72 -13.18 11.16
N GLU A 47 4.97 -12.09 11.29
CA GLU A 47 4.00 -11.89 12.39
C GLU A 47 2.59 -12.38 12.05
N VAL A 48 2.24 -12.48 10.77
CA VAL A 48 0.91 -12.88 10.28
C VAL A 48 1.04 -14.05 9.31
N PRO A 49 1.39 -15.26 9.79
CA PRO A 49 1.66 -16.41 8.92
C PRO A 49 0.44 -16.85 8.09
N GLN A 50 -0.78 -16.44 8.46
CA GLN A 50 -1.99 -16.71 7.68
C GLN A 50 -2.16 -15.78 6.48
N ALA A 51 -1.41 -14.68 6.39
CA ALA A 51 -1.55 -13.71 5.31
C ALA A 51 -1.30 -14.36 3.95
N ARG A 52 -2.26 -14.23 3.02
CA ARG A 52 -2.17 -14.78 1.65
C ARG A 52 -2.25 -13.71 0.59
N VAL A 53 -2.97 -12.63 0.88
CA VAL A 53 -3.20 -11.53 -0.05
C VAL A 53 -2.98 -10.21 0.68
N ILE A 54 -2.21 -9.32 0.05
CA ILE A 54 -1.99 -7.95 0.53
C ILE A 54 -2.52 -7.01 -0.55
N SER A 55 -3.56 -6.25 -0.22
CA SER A 55 -4.19 -5.31 -1.15
C SER A 55 -3.81 -3.87 -0.82
N THR A 56 -3.73 -3.04 -1.84
CA THR A 56 -3.49 -1.60 -1.70
C THR A 56 -4.28 -0.85 -2.76
N TRP A 57 -4.48 0.45 -2.57
CA TRP A 57 -5.18 1.31 -3.50
C TRP A 57 -4.38 2.57 -3.76
N ASN A 58 -4.36 3.00 -5.03
CA ASN A 58 -3.78 4.27 -5.42
C ASN A 58 -4.73 5.00 -6.35
N ALA A 59 -4.73 6.33 -6.29
CA ALA A 59 -5.29 7.13 -7.37
C ALA A 59 -4.54 6.81 -8.68
N ALA A 60 -5.24 6.72 -9.80
CA ALA A 60 -4.65 6.38 -11.10
C ALA A 60 -3.56 7.37 -11.55
N GLU A 61 -3.64 8.62 -11.07
CA GLU A 61 -2.66 9.68 -11.30
C GLU A 61 -1.38 9.56 -10.45
N ASN A 62 -1.35 8.70 -9.42
CA ASN A 62 -0.19 8.51 -8.54
C ASN A 62 0.85 7.56 -9.16
N ALA A 63 1.38 7.94 -10.32
CA ALA A 63 2.39 7.18 -11.04
C ALA A 63 3.63 6.80 -10.20
N PRO A 64 4.15 7.65 -9.28
CA PRO A 64 5.26 7.26 -8.42
C PRO A 64 4.94 6.06 -7.51
N MET A 65 3.77 6.04 -6.87
CA MET A 65 3.41 4.94 -5.97
C MET A 65 3.03 3.67 -6.75
N ILE A 66 2.40 3.81 -7.91
CA ILE A 66 2.10 2.69 -8.82
C ILE A 66 3.40 1.97 -9.19
N ARG A 67 4.44 2.70 -9.63
CA ARG A 67 5.75 2.09 -9.95
C ARG A 67 6.38 1.34 -8.77
N VAL A 68 6.22 1.84 -7.54
CA VAL A 68 6.70 1.14 -6.34
C VAL A 68 5.93 -0.17 -6.14
N ASN A 69 4.61 -0.15 -6.28
CA ASN A 69 3.78 -1.36 -6.12
C ASN A 69 4.03 -2.39 -7.21
N ASP A 70 4.18 -1.97 -8.47
CA ASP A 70 4.50 -2.86 -9.59
C ASP A 70 5.86 -3.53 -9.39
N ALA A 71 6.88 -2.78 -8.93
CA ALA A 71 8.19 -3.33 -8.60
C ALA A 71 8.17 -4.33 -7.44
N LEU A 72 7.14 -4.29 -6.58
CA LEU A 72 6.90 -5.25 -5.51
C LEU A 72 5.99 -6.42 -5.93
N GLY A 73 5.60 -6.48 -7.20
CA GLY A 73 4.80 -7.57 -7.76
C GLY A 73 3.28 -7.41 -7.60
N ALA A 74 2.81 -6.20 -7.28
CA ALA A 74 1.37 -5.92 -7.27
C ALA A 74 0.77 -6.09 -8.68
N ARG A 75 -0.52 -6.43 -8.71
CA ARG A 75 -1.30 -6.55 -9.96
C ARG A 75 -2.62 -5.82 -9.79
N VAL A 76 -3.11 -5.21 -10.87
CA VAL A 76 -4.42 -4.56 -10.86
C VAL A 76 -5.52 -5.60 -10.65
N ASN A 77 -6.27 -5.46 -9.56
CA ASN A 77 -7.40 -6.34 -9.22
C ASN A 77 -8.77 -5.67 -9.44
N GLY A 78 -8.80 -4.36 -9.68
CA GLY A 78 -10.04 -3.62 -9.88
C GLY A 78 -9.82 -2.12 -9.86
N GLN A 79 -10.90 -1.38 -10.10
CA GLN A 79 -10.92 0.08 -10.05
C GLN A 79 -12.00 0.53 -9.07
N LEU A 80 -11.70 1.60 -8.33
CA LEU A 80 -12.64 2.27 -7.45
C LEU A 80 -13.02 3.61 -8.11
N VAL A 81 -14.32 3.83 -8.30
CA VAL A 81 -14.86 5.05 -8.89
C VAL A 81 -15.75 5.74 -7.87
N ASN A 82 -15.48 7.01 -7.59
CA ASN A 82 -16.28 7.82 -6.69
C ASN A 82 -17.24 8.70 -7.50
N TRP A 83 -18.53 8.65 -7.15
CA TRP A 83 -19.57 9.49 -7.73
C TRP A 83 -20.06 10.48 -6.69
N GLN A 84 -20.28 11.74 -7.09
CA GLN A 84 -20.83 12.77 -6.23
C GLN A 84 -22.01 13.46 -6.91
N LYS A 85 -23.15 13.54 -6.21
CA LYS A 85 -24.27 14.40 -6.60
C LYS A 85 -24.09 15.77 -5.95
N ARG A 86 -24.18 16.84 -6.75
CA ARG A 86 -24.26 18.22 -6.22
C ARG A 86 -25.71 18.50 -5.83
N LEU A 87 -25.92 18.93 -4.59
CA LEU A 87 -27.21 19.43 -4.13
C LEU A 87 -27.16 20.95 -4.19
N GLY A 88 -28.17 21.56 -4.82
CA GLY A 88 -28.32 23.01 -4.89
C GLY A 88 -28.80 23.60 -3.57
#